data_AF-A0A2U3B4Y6-F1
#
_entry.id   AF-A0A2U3B4Y6-F1
#
_cell.length_a   1.000
_cell.length_b   1.000
_cell.length_c   1.000
_cell.angle_alpha   90.00
_cell.angle_beta   90.00
_cell.angle_gamma   90.00
#
_symmetry.space_group_name_H-M   'P 1'
#
loop_
_entity.id
_entity.type
_entity.pdbx_description
1 polymer ?
#
loop_
_entity_poly.entity_id
_entity_poly.type
_entity_poly.pdbx_seq_one_letter_code
_entity_poly.pdbx_strand_id
1 'polypeptide(L)'
;MRFFIAGLLLDFYSVGEFTVPAKELSERYGVTLNTVNKTLKYLVQSGYAERSNYSLKKGRPIGKYVFTADLKKKFAEAPKWIDAIRPTKFWGKAIIKVVGGSNCGDSKTKYTVSNRYLICLLALFANDLGVIDSIPASRIAKILGFSPLRMRSQLTTLVEGQVLQSYIGGVTGKYLFGKVPGIYFLNTETIAKALGLSLEALSFRKVDQGVLAHNGDRYFAKRLYRLARALDVPKSQRDKELIEREEKYLKDWWPSYSPESFIKVCRFFSDQDVTRVPDYLQIKLERYIANYLTIASLSDQKNQETELDKLKNKIAEECIPAKWRMDENEKNAFADESSFKLLVEIILSIVQSVASEYTDYFQLEEHRNTSFRILSYEEGFTIEAFKPLSTDGLK
;
A
#
# COMPACT_ATOMS: atom_id res chain seq x y z
N MET A 1 -0.40 25.62 -0.04
CA MET A 1 0.91 25.93 -0.66
C MET A 1 1.51 24.69 -1.31
N ARG A 2 1.90 23.63 -0.58
CA ARG A 2 2.57 22.43 -1.17
C ARG A 2 1.85 21.81 -2.38
N PHE A 3 0.56 21.50 -2.27
CA PHE A 3 -0.24 20.99 -3.40
C PHE A 3 -0.20 21.91 -4.62
N PHE A 4 -0.31 23.23 -4.41
CA PHE A 4 -0.25 24.21 -5.50
C PHE A 4 1.14 24.28 -6.14
N ILE A 5 2.22 24.17 -5.36
CA ILE A 5 3.59 24.05 -5.92
C ILE A 5 3.69 22.80 -6.79
N ALA A 6 3.19 21.65 -6.32
CA ALA A 6 3.19 20.42 -7.11
C ALA A 6 2.44 20.59 -8.43
N GLY A 7 1.28 21.25 -8.41
CA GLY A 7 0.52 21.55 -9.63
C GLY A 7 1.24 22.48 -10.60
N LEU A 8 1.83 23.56 -10.10
CA LEU A 8 2.63 24.46 -10.94
C LEU A 8 3.80 23.73 -11.61
N LEU A 9 4.49 22.86 -10.87
CA LEU A 9 5.61 22.12 -11.41
C LEU A 9 5.16 21.08 -12.44
N LEU A 10 4.05 20.39 -12.19
CA LEU A 10 3.51 19.43 -13.16
C LEU A 10 3.12 20.09 -14.48
N ASP A 11 2.54 21.31 -14.44
CA ASP A 11 2.08 21.99 -15.65
C ASP A 11 3.18 22.79 -16.37
N PHE A 12 4.14 23.38 -15.64
CA PHE A 12 5.03 24.40 -16.20
C PHE A 12 6.53 24.12 -16.05
N TYR A 13 6.94 23.10 -15.29
CA TYR A 13 8.38 22.87 -15.03
C TYR A 13 9.17 22.52 -16.30
N SER A 14 8.58 21.77 -17.23
CA SER A 14 9.21 21.40 -18.51
C SER A 14 9.43 22.61 -19.42
N VAL A 15 8.49 23.56 -19.42
CA VAL A 15 8.59 24.82 -20.19
C VAL A 15 9.56 25.79 -19.51
N GLY A 16 9.68 25.72 -18.18
CA GLY A 16 10.57 26.56 -17.39
C GLY A 16 9.98 27.93 -17.04
N GLU A 17 8.81 28.29 -17.58
CA GLU A 17 8.13 29.55 -17.31
C GLU A 17 6.61 29.46 -17.45
N PHE A 18 5.89 30.43 -16.88
CA PHE A 18 4.44 30.57 -17.05
C PHE A 18 3.97 32.02 -16.91
N THR A 19 2.90 32.35 -17.65
CA THR A 19 2.25 33.68 -17.62
C THR A 19 0.74 33.49 -17.50
N VAL A 20 0.29 33.09 -16.31
CA VAL A 20 -1.12 32.77 -16.02
C VAL A 20 -1.65 33.67 -14.90
N PRO A 21 -2.82 34.31 -15.04
CA PRO A 21 -3.44 35.09 -13.98
C PRO A 21 -3.65 34.29 -12.69
N ALA A 22 -3.43 34.93 -11.53
CA ALA A 22 -3.60 34.28 -10.23
C ALA A 22 -5.02 33.74 -9.98
N LYS A 23 -6.05 34.37 -10.58
CA LYS A 23 -7.44 33.90 -10.52
C LYS A 23 -7.62 32.58 -11.27
N GLU A 24 -7.05 32.47 -12.47
CA GLU A 24 -7.10 31.24 -13.26
C GLU A 24 -6.33 30.11 -12.57
N LEU A 25 -5.16 30.40 -11.99
CA LEU A 25 -4.42 29.45 -11.16
C LEU A 25 -5.23 29.00 -9.93
N SER A 26 -5.95 29.93 -9.28
CA SER A 26 -6.81 29.65 -8.13
C SER A 26 -7.94 28.68 -8.51
N GLU A 27 -8.60 28.94 -9.64
CA GLU A 27 -9.67 28.10 -10.18
C GLU A 27 -9.14 26.72 -10.62
N ARG A 28 -8.07 26.68 -11.42
CA ARG A 28 -7.45 25.46 -11.95
C ARG A 28 -7.11 24.45 -10.87
N TYR A 29 -6.41 24.88 -9.82
CA TYR A 29 -5.99 23.97 -8.74
C TYR A 29 -6.96 23.92 -7.56
N GLY A 30 -8.08 24.66 -7.60
CA GLY A 30 -9.06 24.72 -6.51
C GLY A 30 -8.45 25.17 -5.17
N VAL A 31 -7.57 26.16 -5.21
CA VAL A 31 -6.93 26.76 -4.03
C VAL A 31 -7.34 28.23 -3.91
N THR A 32 -7.26 28.83 -2.72
CA THR A 32 -7.64 30.25 -2.56
C THR A 32 -6.65 31.18 -3.25
N LEU A 33 -7.12 32.33 -3.75
CA LEU A 33 -6.28 33.43 -4.28
C LEU A 33 -5.17 33.84 -3.30
N ASN A 34 -5.47 33.86 -2.00
CA ASN A 34 -4.46 34.11 -0.96
C ASN A 34 -3.35 33.04 -0.97
N THR A 35 -3.70 31.77 -1.13
CA THR A 35 -2.73 30.68 -1.24
C THR A 35 -1.87 30.83 -2.49
N VAL A 36 -2.47 31.18 -3.63
CA VAL A 36 -1.73 31.44 -4.88
C VAL A 36 -0.73 32.56 -4.67
N ASN A 37 -1.19 33.73 -4.24
CA ASN A 37 -0.35 34.92 -4.07
C ASN A 37 0.77 34.69 -3.04
N LYS A 38 0.47 34.06 -1.90
CA LYS A 38 1.49 33.71 -0.89
C LYS A 38 2.52 32.73 -1.44
N THR A 39 2.10 31.76 -2.24
CA THR A 39 3.02 30.77 -2.83
C THR A 39 3.91 31.38 -3.90
N LEU A 40 3.35 32.18 -4.82
CA LEU A 40 4.14 32.88 -5.83
C LEU A 40 5.14 33.85 -5.18
N LYS A 41 4.71 34.60 -4.16
CA LYS A 41 5.62 35.45 -3.37
C LYS A 41 6.74 34.62 -2.72
N TYR A 42 6.40 33.47 -2.12
CA TYR A 42 7.39 32.57 -1.51
C TYR A 42 8.42 32.06 -2.53
N LEU A 43 7.97 31.63 -3.72
CA LEU A 43 8.88 31.14 -4.77
C LEU A 43 9.85 32.24 -5.22
N VAL A 44 9.37 33.48 -5.37
CA VAL A 44 10.22 34.62 -5.73
C VAL A 44 11.20 34.99 -4.60
N GLN A 45 10.70 35.12 -3.37
CA GLN A 45 11.54 35.49 -2.22
C GLN A 45 12.59 34.42 -1.87
N SER A 46 12.31 33.16 -2.19
CA SER A 46 13.25 32.06 -1.96
C SER A 46 14.21 31.83 -3.13
N GLY A 47 14.16 32.67 -4.17
CA GLY A 47 15.03 32.54 -5.35
C GLY A 47 14.67 31.37 -6.28
N TYR A 48 13.53 30.72 -6.11
CA TYR A 48 13.09 29.59 -6.95
C TYR A 48 12.40 30.01 -8.25
N ALA A 49 11.94 31.26 -8.31
CA ALA A 49 11.37 31.85 -9.51
C ALA A 49 11.71 33.33 -9.60
N GLU A 50 11.91 33.84 -10.80
CA GLU A 50 11.97 35.27 -11.09
C GLU A 50 10.61 35.75 -11.57
N ARG A 51 10.23 36.97 -11.18
CA ARG A 51 8.99 37.59 -11.64
C ARG A 51 9.29 38.84 -12.44
N SER A 52 8.74 38.91 -13.64
CA SER A 52 8.66 40.13 -14.45
C SER A 52 7.19 40.46 -14.76
N ASN A 53 6.95 41.65 -15.30
CA ASN A 53 5.63 42.03 -15.79
C ASN A 53 5.58 41.79 -17.30
N TYR A 54 4.57 41.04 -17.73
CA TYR A 54 4.23 40.84 -19.12
C TYR A 54 3.14 41.84 -19.52
N SER A 55 3.50 42.81 -20.34
CA SER A 55 2.59 43.83 -20.84
C SER A 55 1.67 43.24 -21.91
N LEU A 56 0.37 43.24 -21.65
CA LEU A 56 -0.64 42.93 -22.65
C LEU A 56 -0.88 44.15 -23.56
N LYS A 57 -1.27 43.91 -24.82
CA LYS A 57 -1.70 44.97 -25.75
C LYS A 57 -2.89 45.79 -25.20
N LYS A 58 -3.68 45.24 -24.27
CA LYS A 58 -4.79 45.90 -23.57
C LYS A 58 -4.99 45.27 -22.18
N GLY A 59 -5.21 46.09 -21.15
CA GLY A 59 -5.47 45.64 -19.77
C GLY A 59 -4.27 45.73 -18.81
N ARG A 60 -4.46 45.24 -17.57
CA ARG A 60 -3.41 45.26 -16.53
C ARG A 60 -2.32 44.22 -16.86
N PRO A 61 -1.02 44.56 -16.71
CA PRO A 61 0.07 43.62 -16.91
C PRO A 61 -0.11 42.34 -16.06
N ILE A 62 0.21 41.19 -16.65
CA ILE A 62 0.20 39.89 -15.97
C ILE A 62 1.61 39.57 -15.49
N GLY A 63 1.77 38.90 -14.35
CA GLY A 63 3.09 38.44 -13.91
C GLY A 63 3.57 37.29 -14.79
N LYS A 64 4.76 37.42 -15.37
CA LYS A 64 5.51 36.31 -15.97
C LYS A 64 6.46 35.75 -14.91
N TYR A 65 6.47 34.44 -14.75
CA TYR A 65 7.31 33.73 -13.79
C TYR A 65 8.24 32.77 -14.53
N VAL A 66 9.53 32.81 -14.21
CA VAL A 66 10.55 31.93 -14.78
C VAL A 66 11.22 31.16 -13.66
N PHE A 67 11.27 29.83 -13.75
CA PHE A 67 11.93 28.99 -12.77
C PHE A 67 13.46 29.13 -12.87
N THR A 68 14.12 29.33 -11.74
CA THR A 68 15.56 29.59 -11.69
C THR A 68 16.38 28.31 -11.74
N ALA A 69 17.69 28.45 -11.98
CA ALA A 69 18.65 27.35 -11.86
C ALA A 69 18.73 26.79 -10.42
N ASP A 70 18.48 27.62 -9.40
CA ASP A 70 18.48 27.19 -8.00
C ASP A 70 17.37 26.17 -7.71
N LEU A 71 16.19 26.35 -8.31
CA LEU A 71 15.13 25.35 -8.23
C LEU A 71 15.56 24.02 -8.88
N LYS A 72 16.21 24.08 -10.05
CA LYS A 72 16.75 22.89 -10.73
C LYS A 72 17.82 22.20 -9.87
N LYS A 73 18.71 22.96 -9.23
CA LYS A 73 19.71 22.46 -8.31
C LYS A 73 19.07 21.74 -7.12
N LYS A 74 17.98 22.28 -6.56
CA LYS A 74 17.24 21.61 -5.48
C LYS A 74 16.64 20.27 -5.89
N PHE A 75 16.23 20.12 -7.14
CA PHE A 75 15.81 18.82 -7.67
C PHE A 75 16.98 17.85 -7.86
N ALA A 76 18.15 18.34 -8.29
CA ALA A 76 19.36 17.51 -8.37
C ALA A 76 19.86 17.05 -6.99
N GLU A 77 19.65 17.86 -5.95
CA GLU A 77 19.94 17.54 -4.55
C GLU A 77 18.83 16.69 -3.88
N ALA A 78 17.80 16.29 -4.62
CA ALA A 78 16.65 15.62 -4.03
C ALA A 78 17.05 14.25 -3.45
N PRO A 79 16.41 13.78 -2.37
CA PRO A 79 16.78 12.52 -1.74
C PRO A 79 16.69 11.33 -2.70
N LYS A 80 17.69 10.44 -2.66
CA LYS A 80 17.77 9.21 -3.48
C LYS A 80 16.51 8.31 -3.42
N TRP A 81 15.71 8.38 -2.36
CA TRP A 81 14.47 7.59 -2.29
C TRP A 81 13.44 8.03 -3.35
N ILE A 82 13.57 9.23 -3.92
CA ILE A 82 12.72 9.70 -5.02
C ILE A 82 12.98 8.89 -6.29
N ASP A 83 14.21 8.41 -6.50
CA ASP A 83 14.56 7.60 -7.68
C ASP A 83 13.83 6.24 -7.70
N ALA A 84 13.37 5.79 -6.52
CA ALA A 84 12.55 4.59 -6.38
C ALA A 84 11.07 4.81 -6.72
N ILE A 85 10.63 6.07 -6.91
CA ILE A 85 9.25 6.40 -7.25
C ILE A 85 9.03 6.16 -8.74
N ARG A 86 8.25 5.15 -9.08
CA ARG A 86 7.83 4.86 -10.46
C ARG A 86 6.33 4.61 -10.50
N PRO A 87 5.50 5.67 -10.58
CA PRO A 87 4.07 5.49 -10.69
C PRO A 87 3.76 4.75 -11.99
N THR A 88 2.77 3.87 -11.93
CA THR A 88 2.30 3.14 -13.10
C THR A 88 1.62 4.10 -14.08
N LYS A 89 1.42 3.69 -15.33
CA LYS A 89 0.77 4.54 -16.34
C LYS A 89 -0.60 5.04 -15.85
N PHE A 90 -1.36 4.18 -15.17
CA PHE A 90 -2.65 4.53 -14.58
C PHE A 90 -2.49 5.61 -13.50
N TRP A 91 -1.61 5.40 -12.52
CA TRP A 91 -1.41 6.35 -11.41
C TRP A 91 -0.84 7.68 -11.87
N GLY A 92 0.01 7.69 -12.90
CA GLY A 92 0.48 8.92 -13.55
C GLY A 92 -0.67 9.76 -14.12
N LYS A 93 -1.57 9.15 -14.90
CA LYS A 93 -2.78 9.80 -15.43
C LYS A 93 -3.69 10.29 -14.28
N ALA A 94 -3.86 9.47 -13.24
CA ALA A 94 -4.68 9.82 -12.07
C ALA A 94 -4.12 11.03 -11.32
N ILE A 95 -2.81 11.09 -11.07
CA ILE A 95 -2.15 12.23 -10.41
C ILE A 95 -2.38 13.51 -11.20
N ILE A 96 -2.18 13.49 -12.53
CA ILE A 96 -2.39 14.67 -13.39
C ILE A 96 -3.83 15.16 -13.27
N LYS A 97 -4.82 14.26 -13.33
CA LYS A 97 -6.24 14.63 -13.20
C LYS A 97 -6.60 15.14 -11.80
N VAL A 98 -6.09 14.53 -10.72
CA VAL A 98 -6.36 14.97 -9.34
C VAL A 98 -5.76 16.35 -9.07
N VAL A 99 -4.59 16.64 -9.65
CA VAL A 99 -3.91 17.93 -9.50
C VAL A 99 -4.57 19.01 -10.35
N GLY A 100 -4.81 18.74 -11.64
CA GLY A 100 -5.36 19.70 -12.60
C GLY A 100 -6.89 19.84 -12.56
N GLY A 101 -7.60 18.93 -11.89
CA GLY A 101 -9.04 18.94 -11.78
C GLY A 101 -9.53 19.88 -10.67
N SER A 102 -10.19 20.96 -11.08
CA SER A 102 -10.91 21.87 -10.17
C SER A 102 -12.20 21.26 -9.61
N ASN A 103 -12.72 20.20 -10.23
CA ASN A 103 -13.84 19.38 -9.76
C ASN A 103 -13.70 17.94 -10.28
N CYS A 104 -13.16 17.04 -9.47
CA CYS A 104 -13.18 15.60 -9.77
C CYS A 104 -14.46 15.02 -9.14
N GLY A 105 -15.50 14.82 -9.94
CA GLY A 105 -16.73 14.11 -9.55
C GLY A 105 -17.96 15.00 -9.29
N ASP A 106 -19.13 14.40 -9.52
CA ASP A 106 -20.46 14.94 -9.19
C ASP A 106 -20.48 15.52 -7.77
N SER A 107 -21.33 16.54 -7.58
CA SER A 107 -21.41 17.47 -6.44
C SER A 107 -21.38 16.91 -5.00
N LYS A 108 -21.36 15.59 -4.80
CA LYS A 108 -21.35 14.92 -3.49
C LYS A 108 -19.97 14.58 -2.92
N THR A 109 -18.89 14.52 -3.71
CA THR A 109 -17.54 14.14 -3.19
C THR A 109 -16.45 15.15 -3.57
N LYS A 110 -16.62 16.42 -3.18
CA LYS A 110 -15.54 17.42 -3.30
C LYS A 110 -14.40 17.09 -2.33
N TYR A 111 -13.33 16.48 -2.83
CA TYR A 111 -12.11 16.29 -2.04
C TYR A 111 -11.44 17.62 -1.73
N THR A 112 -11.12 17.84 -0.45
CA THR A 112 -10.32 19.00 -0.06
C THR A 112 -8.94 18.97 -0.72
N VAL A 113 -8.29 20.13 -0.85
CA VAL A 113 -6.89 20.23 -1.32
C VAL A 113 -5.95 19.30 -0.54
N SER A 114 -6.22 19.07 0.75
CA SER A 114 -5.42 18.18 1.60
C SER A 114 -5.60 16.72 1.22
N ASN A 115 -6.84 16.28 1.00
CA ASN A 115 -7.14 14.92 0.55
C ASN A 115 -6.61 14.67 -0.85
N ARG A 116 -6.76 15.63 -1.79
CA ARG A 116 -6.16 15.52 -3.13
C ARG A 116 -4.65 15.34 -3.06
N TYR A 117 -3.96 16.10 -2.21
CA TYR A 117 -2.51 15.97 -2.05
C TYR A 117 -2.10 14.62 -1.44
N LEU A 118 -2.86 14.11 -0.46
CA LEU A 118 -2.64 12.79 0.11
C LEU A 118 -2.85 11.68 -0.93
N ILE A 119 -3.91 11.77 -1.74
CA ILE A 119 -4.19 10.80 -2.82
C ILE A 119 -3.04 10.79 -3.83
N CYS A 120 -2.58 11.95 -4.30
CA CYS A 120 -1.44 12.03 -5.21
C CYS A 120 -0.19 11.38 -4.61
N LEU A 121 0.08 11.64 -3.33
CA LEU A 121 1.25 11.08 -2.67
C LEU A 121 1.16 9.56 -2.53
N LEU A 122 -0.01 9.01 -2.18
CA LEU A 122 -0.22 7.57 -2.12
C LEU A 122 -0.10 6.94 -3.52
N ALA A 123 -0.70 7.55 -4.54
CA ALA A 123 -0.64 7.08 -5.92
C ALA A 123 0.79 7.03 -6.49
N LEU A 124 1.70 7.90 -6.03
CA LEU A 124 3.11 7.84 -6.42
C LEU A 124 3.81 6.54 -5.98
N PHE A 125 3.38 5.94 -4.87
CA PHE A 125 3.95 4.70 -4.33
C PHE A 125 3.09 3.47 -4.59
N ALA A 126 1.96 3.62 -5.30
CA ALA A 126 1.03 2.56 -5.55
C ALA A 126 1.50 1.67 -6.70
N ASN A 127 1.43 0.35 -6.49
CA ASN A 127 1.60 -0.61 -7.57
C ASN A 127 0.36 -0.63 -8.51
N ASP A 128 0.37 -1.45 -9.55
CA ASP A 128 -0.75 -1.53 -10.52
C ASP A 128 -2.10 -1.86 -9.84
N LEU A 129 -2.06 -2.56 -8.72
CA LEU A 129 -3.23 -2.96 -7.94
C LEU A 129 -3.59 -1.94 -6.85
N GLY A 130 -2.98 -0.75 -6.82
CA GLY A 130 -3.29 0.28 -5.83
C GLY A 130 -2.80 0.00 -4.41
N VAL A 131 -1.86 -0.94 -4.22
CA VAL A 131 -1.26 -1.27 -2.92
C VAL A 131 -0.01 -0.42 -2.69
N ILE A 132 0.10 0.16 -1.49
CA ILE A 132 1.26 0.91 -1.02
C ILE A 132 1.80 0.24 0.24
N ASP A 133 3.05 -0.23 0.19
CA ASP A 133 3.73 -0.86 1.35
C ASP A 133 5.19 -0.42 1.52
N SER A 134 5.67 0.53 0.72
CA SER A 134 7.08 0.94 0.69
C SER A 134 7.38 2.20 1.52
N ILE A 135 6.36 2.97 1.90
CA ILE A 135 6.53 4.27 2.56
C ILE A 135 5.94 4.32 3.99
N PRO A 136 6.73 4.69 5.02
CA PRO A 136 6.23 4.85 6.38
C PRO A 136 5.27 6.04 6.53
N ALA A 137 4.23 5.87 7.37
CA ALA A 137 3.25 6.93 7.68
C ALA A 137 3.90 8.24 8.15
N SER A 138 4.98 8.16 8.94
CA SER A 138 5.72 9.35 9.42
C SER A 138 6.37 10.12 8.28
N ARG A 139 6.83 9.43 7.22
CA ARG A 139 7.39 10.06 6.04
C ARG A 139 6.29 10.72 5.21
N ILE A 140 5.16 10.05 5.01
CA ILE A 140 3.98 10.64 4.34
C ILE A 140 3.55 11.91 5.07
N ALA A 141 3.38 11.85 6.40
CA ALA A 141 3.01 12.99 7.22
C ALA A 141 4.03 14.15 7.12
N LYS A 142 5.34 13.85 7.10
CA LYS A 142 6.40 14.86 6.93
C LYS A 142 6.32 15.55 5.57
N ILE A 143 6.10 14.80 4.49
CA ILE A 143 5.99 15.35 3.11
C ILE A 143 4.75 16.26 2.99
N LEU A 144 3.62 15.82 3.53
CA LEU A 144 2.37 16.59 3.52
C LEU A 144 2.42 17.78 4.49
N GLY A 145 3.24 17.67 5.55
CA GLY A 145 3.26 18.58 6.69
C GLY A 145 2.02 18.40 7.59
N PHE A 146 1.57 17.16 7.76
CA PHE A 146 0.45 16.81 8.63
C PHE A 146 0.95 16.45 10.03
N SER A 147 0.20 16.85 11.05
CA SER A 147 0.34 16.25 12.38
C SER A 147 -0.18 14.80 12.36
N PRO A 148 0.22 13.94 13.31
CA PRO A 148 -0.28 12.57 13.39
C PRO A 148 -1.81 12.50 13.47
N LEU A 149 -2.43 13.40 14.24
CA LEU A 149 -3.89 13.49 14.35
C LEU A 149 -4.56 13.87 13.02
N ARG A 150 -3.99 14.86 12.33
CA ARG A 150 -4.47 15.27 11.00
C ARG A 150 -4.32 14.13 9.99
N MET A 151 -3.21 13.41 10.01
CA MET A 151 -3.00 12.25 9.14
C MET A 151 -4.10 11.19 9.33
N ARG A 152 -4.42 10.85 10.59
CA ARG A 152 -5.52 9.92 10.89
C ARG A 152 -6.86 10.43 10.38
N SER A 153 -7.20 11.68 10.66
CA SER A 153 -8.44 12.30 10.18
C SER A 153 -8.56 12.27 8.66
N GLN A 154 -7.49 12.61 7.91
CA GLN A 154 -7.54 12.55 6.45
C GLN A 154 -7.68 11.10 5.93
N LEU A 155 -7.00 10.14 6.54
CA LEU A 155 -7.16 8.72 6.18
C LEU A 155 -8.59 8.24 6.43
N THR A 156 -9.20 8.58 7.56
CA THR A 156 -10.60 8.27 7.85
C THR A 156 -11.53 8.86 6.79
N THR A 157 -11.35 10.13 6.43
CA THR A 157 -12.14 10.75 5.36
C THR A 157 -11.96 10.05 4.00
N LEU A 158 -10.76 9.55 3.68
CA LEU A 158 -10.53 8.80 2.44
C LEU A 158 -11.20 7.42 2.47
N VAL A 159 -11.31 6.77 3.63
CA VAL A 159 -12.05 5.51 3.81
C VAL A 159 -13.55 5.75 3.69
N GLU A 160 -14.08 6.75 4.40
CA GLU A 160 -15.50 7.14 4.30
C GLU A 160 -15.88 7.52 2.86
N GLY A 161 -14.98 8.20 2.14
CA GLY A 161 -15.14 8.53 0.73
C GLY A 161 -14.85 7.40 -0.26
N GLN A 162 -14.55 6.18 0.22
CA GLN A 162 -14.25 4.99 -0.59
C GLN A 162 -13.08 5.16 -1.57
N VAL A 163 -12.21 6.15 -1.36
CA VAL A 163 -10.96 6.33 -2.12
C VAL A 163 -9.89 5.37 -1.61
N LEU A 164 -9.88 5.16 -0.30
CA LEU A 164 -9.07 4.16 0.36
C LEU A 164 -10.03 3.04 0.77
N GLN A 165 -9.75 1.80 0.36
CA GLN A 165 -10.56 0.65 0.78
C GLN A 165 -10.27 0.31 2.24
N SER A 166 -8.98 0.23 2.58
CA SER A 166 -8.52 -0.01 3.94
C SER A 166 -7.07 0.43 4.10
N TYR A 167 -6.61 0.50 5.35
CA TYR A 167 -5.19 0.63 5.67
C TYR A 167 -4.87 -0.04 6.99
N ILE A 168 -3.63 -0.48 7.13
CA ILE A 168 -3.05 -0.89 8.41
C ILE A 168 -1.85 -0.01 8.73
N GLY A 169 -1.78 0.44 9.99
CA GLY A 169 -0.63 1.18 10.49
C GLY A 169 0.63 0.31 10.47
N GLY A 170 1.79 0.95 10.28
CA GLY A 170 3.07 0.25 10.42
C GLY A 170 3.25 -0.35 11.81
N VAL A 171 3.98 -1.45 11.88
CA VAL A 171 4.24 -2.19 13.11
C VAL A 171 5.74 -2.23 13.42
N THR A 172 6.05 -2.40 14.69
CA THR A 172 7.41 -2.70 15.16
C THR A 172 7.32 -3.98 15.98
N GLY A 173 7.49 -5.12 15.32
CA GLY A 173 7.51 -6.42 16.00
C GLY A 173 8.91 -6.73 16.52
N LYS A 174 8.99 -7.39 17.67
CA LYS A 174 10.29 -7.78 18.25
C LYS A 174 10.79 -9.02 17.54
N TYR A 175 9.88 -9.94 17.24
CA TYR A 175 10.18 -11.25 16.67
C TYR A 175 9.77 -11.43 15.21
N LEU A 176 8.69 -10.78 14.77
CA LEU A 176 8.30 -10.75 13.36
C LEU A 176 8.37 -9.34 12.79
N PHE A 177 8.71 -9.24 11.50
CA PHE A 177 8.80 -8.03 10.68
C PHE A 177 9.87 -7.00 11.08
N GLY A 178 10.17 -6.84 12.37
CA GLY A 178 10.94 -5.71 12.85
C GLY A 178 10.14 -4.42 12.66
N LYS A 179 10.83 -3.33 12.29
CA LYS A 179 10.20 -2.04 12.01
C LYS A 179 9.78 -1.96 10.53
N VAL A 180 8.48 -2.07 10.27
CA VAL A 180 7.92 -2.05 8.91
C VAL A 180 6.91 -0.92 8.69
N PRO A 181 6.81 -0.37 7.46
CA PRO A 181 5.81 0.62 7.11
C PRO A 181 4.39 0.02 7.13
N GLY A 182 3.41 0.92 7.18
CA GLY A 182 1.99 0.56 7.03
C GLY A 182 1.66 0.18 5.60
N ILE A 183 0.54 -0.51 5.42
CA ILE A 183 0.03 -0.90 4.10
C ILE A 183 -1.26 -0.13 3.84
N TYR A 184 -1.39 0.44 2.66
CA TYR A 184 -2.56 1.21 2.23
C TYR A 184 -3.11 0.61 0.94
N PHE A 185 -4.44 0.55 0.83
CA PHE A 185 -5.14 -0.01 -0.33
C PHE A 185 -6.02 1.06 -0.98
N LEU A 186 -5.56 1.60 -2.12
CA LEU A 186 -6.36 2.52 -2.92
C LEU A 186 -7.47 1.76 -3.65
N ASN A 187 -8.63 2.41 -3.73
CA ASN A 187 -9.75 1.94 -4.54
C ASN A 187 -9.57 2.41 -6.00
N THR A 188 -8.90 1.58 -6.79
CA THR A 188 -8.62 1.87 -8.20
C THR A 188 -9.91 2.12 -8.99
N GLU A 189 -10.99 1.38 -8.71
CA GLU A 189 -12.28 1.52 -9.39
C GLU A 189 -12.94 2.87 -9.08
N THR A 190 -13.09 3.21 -7.79
CA THR A 190 -13.68 4.48 -7.37
C THR A 190 -12.89 5.66 -7.91
N ILE A 191 -11.55 5.58 -7.89
CA ILE A 191 -10.68 6.63 -8.43
C ILE A 191 -10.82 6.73 -9.94
N ALA A 192 -10.81 5.61 -10.66
CA ALA A 192 -10.97 5.61 -12.12
C ALA A 192 -12.31 6.20 -12.53
N LYS A 193 -13.40 5.78 -11.89
CA LYS A 193 -14.75 6.30 -12.12
C LYS A 193 -14.84 7.81 -11.82
N ALA A 194 -14.33 8.25 -10.66
CA ALA A 194 -14.36 9.65 -10.26
C ALA A 194 -13.55 10.56 -11.19
N LEU A 195 -12.50 10.03 -11.82
CA LEU A 195 -11.63 10.77 -12.73
C LEU A 195 -11.98 10.55 -14.21
N GLY A 196 -12.96 9.72 -14.54
CA GLY A 196 -13.24 9.32 -15.94
C GLY A 196 -12.00 8.74 -16.61
N LEU A 197 -11.30 7.84 -15.92
CA LEU A 197 -10.18 7.07 -16.46
C LEU A 197 -10.67 5.67 -16.79
N SER A 198 -10.24 5.16 -17.95
CA SER A 198 -10.43 3.75 -18.24
C SER A 198 -9.52 2.92 -17.35
N LEU A 199 -10.06 1.84 -16.79
CA LEU A 199 -9.29 0.77 -16.15
C LEU A 199 -8.64 -0.13 -17.21
N GLU A 200 -8.13 0.47 -18.30
CA GLU A 200 -7.59 -0.19 -19.49
C GLU A 200 -6.76 -1.44 -19.12
N ALA A 201 -5.93 -1.39 -18.07
CA ALA A 201 -5.04 -2.48 -17.69
C ALA A 201 -5.67 -3.69 -16.95
N LEU A 202 -6.93 -3.62 -16.53
CA LEU A 202 -7.48 -4.52 -15.51
C LEU A 202 -8.98 -4.78 -15.76
N SER A 203 -9.34 -5.87 -16.43
CA SER A 203 -10.74 -6.33 -16.44
C SER A 203 -11.10 -6.83 -15.04
N PHE A 204 -11.64 -5.93 -14.22
CA PHE A 204 -12.04 -6.21 -12.85
C PHE A 204 -13.18 -7.23 -12.83
N ARG A 205 -12.93 -8.40 -12.22
CA ARG A 205 -14.01 -9.28 -11.78
C ARG A 205 -13.91 -9.38 -10.26
N LYS A 206 -14.89 -8.81 -9.56
CA LYS A 206 -15.10 -9.11 -8.14
C LYS A 206 -15.54 -10.56 -8.07
N VAL A 207 -14.65 -11.45 -7.62
CA VAL A 207 -14.99 -12.85 -7.42
C VAL A 207 -15.52 -12.96 -5.99
N ASP A 208 -16.79 -12.54 -5.86
CA ASP A 208 -17.66 -12.66 -4.69
C ASP A 208 -17.20 -12.04 -3.34
N GLN A 209 -18.15 -11.84 -2.44
CA GLN A 209 -17.88 -11.51 -1.03
C GLN A 209 -17.94 -12.79 -0.20
N GLY A 210 -16.78 -13.34 0.12
CA GLY A 210 -16.69 -14.34 1.17
C GLY A 210 -16.91 -13.68 2.52
N VAL A 211 -18.05 -13.93 3.16
CA VAL A 211 -18.18 -13.77 4.63
C VAL A 211 -17.45 -14.94 5.26
N LEU A 212 -16.11 -14.95 5.21
CA LEU A 212 -15.35 -15.69 6.21
C LEU A 212 -15.47 -14.85 7.49
N ALA A 213 -16.60 -15.05 8.16
CA ALA A 213 -17.05 -14.24 9.27
C ALA A 213 -15.90 -13.90 10.21
N HIS A 214 -15.76 -12.61 10.45
CA HIS A 214 -14.92 -11.97 11.43
C HIS A 214 -15.27 -12.32 12.90
N ASN A 215 -16.03 -13.39 13.12
CA ASN A 215 -16.44 -13.91 14.42
C ASN A 215 -15.21 -14.47 15.14
N GLY A 216 -14.26 -13.63 15.55
CA GLY A 216 -13.16 -13.87 16.52
C GLY A 216 -12.18 -15.02 16.25
N ASP A 217 -12.54 -15.96 15.40
CA ASP A 217 -12.03 -17.31 15.41
C ASP A 217 -11.25 -17.57 14.13
N ARG A 218 -11.67 -17.17 12.93
CA ARG A 218 -10.96 -17.55 11.68
C ARG A 218 -9.71 -16.75 11.30
N TYR A 219 -9.23 -15.83 12.15
CA TYR A 219 -7.99 -15.12 11.88
C TYR A 219 -6.77 -16.00 12.12
N PHE A 220 -6.17 -16.49 11.03
CA PHE A 220 -5.05 -17.41 11.08
C PHE A 220 -3.89 -16.85 11.92
N ALA A 221 -3.52 -15.60 11.69
CA ALA A 221 -2.48 -14.94 12.48
C ALA A 221 -2.83 -14.88 13.97
N LYS A 222 -4.06 -14.49 14.33
CA LYS A 222 -4.49 -14.44 15.74
C LYS A 222 -4.53 -15.82 16.38
N ARG A 223 -4.87 -16.88 15.63
CA ARG A 223 -4.80 -18.27 16.11
C ARG A 223 -3.37 -18.69 16.43
N LEU A 224 -2.41 -18.43 15.54
CA LEU A 224 -1.00 -18.70 15.80
C LEU A 224 -0.51 -18.03 17.08
N TYR A 225 -0.88 -16.75 17.27
CA TYR A 225 -0.54 -16.00 18.48
C TYR A 225 -1.25 -16.54 19.74
N ARG A 226 -2.53 -16.91 19.64
CA ARG A 226 -3.28 -17.54 20.74
C ARG A 226 -2.65 -18.86 21.16
N LEU A 227 -2.32 -19.72 20.20
CA LEU A 227 -1.69 -21.02 20.46
C LEU A 227 -0.29 -20.84 21.05
N ALA A 228 0.54 -19.97 20.47
CA ALA A 228 1.87 -19.68 21.00
C ALA A 228 1.82 -19.19 22.45
N ARG A 229 0.87 -18.31 22.78
CA ARG A 229 0.66 -17.84 24.15
C ARG A 229 0.22 -18.95 25.11
N ALA A 230 -0.65 -19.84 24.66
CA ALA A 230 -1.12 -20.96 25.48
C ALA A 230 -0.01 -21.99 25.75
N LEU A 231 0.88 -22.21 24.77
CA LEU A 231 2.02 -23.12 24.89
C LEU A 231 3.15 -22.56 25.78
N ASP A 232 3.29 -21.24 25.87
CA ASP A 232 4.35 -20.60 26.68
C ASP A 232 4.11 -20.80 28.18
N VAL A 233 2.84 -20.88 28.62
CA VAL A 233 2.49 -21.01 30.04
C VAL A 233 1.22 -21.87 30.22
N PRO A 234 1.25 -23.19 30.00
CA PRO A 234 0.09 -24.04 30.26
C PRO A 234 -0.10 -24.18 31.79
N LYS A 235 -1.06 -23.45 32.36
CA LYS A 235 -1.31 -23.46 33.82
C LYS A 235 -2.70 -23.93 34.20
N SER A 236 -3.67 -23.90 33.28
CA SER A 236 -5.07 -24.21 33.58
C SER A 236 -5.68 -25.23 32.62
N GLN A 237 -6.76 -25.89 33.05
CA GLN A 237 -7.58 -26.76 32.18
C GLN A 237 -8.10 -26.00 30.95
N ARG A 238 -8.41 -24.71 31.13
CA ARG A 238 -8.83 -23.80 30.06
C ARG A 238 -7.75 -23.60 29.00
N ASP A 239 -6.47 -23.59 29.36
CA ASP A 239 -5.36 -23.46 28.40
C ASP A 239 -5.22 -24.74 27.57
N LYS A 240 -5.45 -25.92 28.17
CA LYS A 240 -5.45 -27.20 27.45
C LYS A 240 -6.58 -27.28 26.44
N GLU A 241 -7.81 -26.91 26.84
CA GLU A 241 -8.96 -26.83 25.94
C GLU A 241 -8.73 -25.83 24.80
N LEU A 242 -8.08 -24.69 25.10
CA LEU A 242 -7.69 -23.71 24.09
C LEU A 242 -6.69 -24.31 23.10
N ILE A 243 -5.63 -24.96 23.58
CA ILE A 243 -4.62 -25.62 22.73
C ILE A 243 -5.30 -26.62 21.81
N GLU A 244 -6.05 -27.59 22.34
CA GLU A 244 -6.76 -28.61 21.56
C GLU A 244 -7.65 -28.00 20.49
N ARG A 245 -8.38 -26.94 20.84
CA ARG A 245 -9.26 -26.23 19.91
C ARG A 245 -8.47 -25.53 18.81
N GLU A 246 -7.42 -24.76 19.14
CA GLU A 246 -6.64 -24.04 18.15
C GLU A 246 -5.84 -25.00 17.24
N GLU A 247 -5.30 -26.09 17.79
CA GLU A 247 -4.61 -27.13 17.00
C GLU A 247 -5.54 -27.80 16.00
N LYS A 248 -6.78 -28.11 16.40
CA LYS A 248 -7.79 -28.65 15.49
C LYS A 248 -8.02 -27.74 14.29
N TYR A 249 -8.16 -26.43 14.53
CA TYR A 249 -8.33 -25.46 13.45
C TYR A 249 -7.07 -25.30 12.60
N LEU A 250 -5.88 -25.31 13.19
CA LEU A 250 -4.64 -25.22 12.41
C LEU A 250 -4.47 -26.41 11.47
N LYS A 251 -4.87 -27.62 11.85
CA LYS A 251 -4.81 -28.81 10.99
C LYS A 251 -5.66 -28.68 9.72
N ASP A 252 -6.77 -27.95 9.77
CA ASP A 252 -7.63 -27.73 8.61
C ASP A 252 -6.93 -26.92 7.51
N TRP A 253 -5.99 -26.05 7.88
CA TRP A 253 -5.30 -25.11 6.96
C TRP A 253 -3.79 -25.32 6.86
N TRP A 254 -3.21 -26.11 7.76
CA TRP A 254 -1.83 -26.55 7.72
C TRP A 254 -1.85 -28.08 7.87
N PRO A 255 -2.06 -28.81 6.77
CA PRO A 255 -2.24 -30.27 6.81
C PRO A 255 -1.04 -31.02 7.41
N SER A 256 0.17 -30.46 7.29
CA SER A 256 1.40 -30.99 7.88
C SER A 256 1.67 -30.48 9.31
N TYR A 257 0.67 -29.89 9.97
CA TYR A 257 0.79 -29.41 11.35
C TYR A 257 1.22 -30.54 12.30
N SER A 258 2.27 -30.26 13.08
CA SER A 258 2.68 -31.07 14.23
C SER A 258 3.01 -30.15 15.40
N PRO A 259 2.61 -30.51 16.64
CA PRO A 259 2.96 -29.75 17.84
C PRO A 259 4.48 -29.52 17.96
N GLU A 260 5.30 -30.52 17.64
CA GLU A 260 6.76 -30.45 17.71
C GLU A 260 7.33 -29.40 16.76
N SER A 261 6.78 -29.30 15.54
CA SER A 261 7.20 -28.28 14.58
C SER A 261 6.76 -26.90 15.00
N PHE A 262 5.53 -26.76 15.53
CA PHE A 262 5.04 -25.46 15.98
C PHE A 262 5.81 -24.95 17.22
N ILE A 263 6.15 -25.82 18.17
CA ILE A 263 6.94 -25.45 19.36
C ILE A 263 8.29 -24.83 18.97
N LYS A 264 8.92 -25.28 17.88
CA LYS A 264 10.19 -24.71 17.38
C LYS A 264 10.06 -23.27 16.85
N VAL A 265 8.85 -22.84 16.51
CA VAL A 265 8.56 -21.52 15.92
C VAL A 265 7.61 -20.67 16.76
N CYS A 266 7.00 -21.21 17.83
CA CYS A 266 5.95 -20.54 18.59
C CYS A 266 6.42 -19.20 19.15
N ARG A 267 7.71 -19.09 19.52
CA ARG A 267 8.35 -17.87 20.02
C ARG A 267 8.28 -16.69 19.05
N PHE A 268 8.18 -16.92 17.74
CA PHE A 268 7.98 -15.83 16.76
C PHE A 268 6.63 -15.14 16.93
N PHE A 269 5.64 -15.83 17.51
CA PHE A 269 4.28 -15.34 17.74
C PHE A 269 4.06 -14.93 19.21
N SER A 270 5.13 -14.78 19.99
CA SER A 270 5.06 -14.40 21.41
C SER A 270 5.24 -12.89 21.64
N ASP A 271 4.98 -12.04 20.64
CA ASP A 271 4.99 -10.57 20.79
C ASP A 271 3.79 -10.12 21.64
N GLN A 272 3.90 -10.25 22.96
CA GLN A 272 2.82 -9.98 23.91
C GLN A 272 2.46 -8.49 24.04
N ASP A 273 3.41 -7.60 23.72
CA ASP A 273 3.27 -6.15 23.94
C ASP A 273 2.73 -5.38 22.71
N VAL A 274 2.60 -6.04 21.54
CA VAL A 274 2.28 -5.34 20.28
C VAL A 274 1.00 -5.91 19.66
N THR A 275 -0.13 -5.31 20.02
CA THR A 275 -1.48 -5.74 19.60
C THR A 275 -1.71 -5.77 18.08
N ARG A 276 -0.89 -5.06 17.30
CA ARG A 276 -1.06 -4.92 15.84
C ARG A 276 -0.27 -5.92 14.99
N VAL A 277 0.70 -6.63 15.56
CA VAL A 277 1.50 -7.60 14.77
C VAL A 277 0.64 -8.73 14.22
N PRO A 278 -0.33 -9.30 14.97
CA PRO A 278 -1.23 -10.31 14.42
C PRO A 278 -2.05 -9.77 13.24
N ASP A 279 -2.59 -8.55 13.33
CA ASP A 279 -3.36 -7.94 12.24
C ASP A 279 -2.47 -7.68 11.01
N TYR A 280 -1.22 -7.28 11.23
CA TYR A 280 -0.25 -7.08 10.15
C TYR A 280 0.16 -8.40 9.47
N LEU A 281 0.39 -9.45 10.26
CA LEU A 281 0.66 -10.78 9.75
C LEU A 281 -0.52 -11.31 8.94
N GLN A 282 -1.76 -11.08 9.39
CA GLN A 282 -2.94 -11.47 8.66
C GLN A 282 -2.99 -10.85 7.25
N ILE A 283 -2.78 -9.54 7.15
CA ILE A 283 -2.75 -8.84 5.85
C ILE A 283 -1.60 -9.33 4.98
N LYS A 284 -0.45 -9.67 5.57
CA LYS A 284 0.68 -10.27 4.83
C LYS A 284 0.33 -11.66 4.30
N LEU A 285 -0.30 -12.52 5.10
CA LEU A 285 -0.78 -13.84 4.67
C LEU A 285 -1.74 -13.71 3.49
N GLU A 286 -2.72 -12.81 3.56
CA GLU A 286 -3.66 -12.55 2.45
C GLU A 286 -2.97 -12.10 1.18
N ARG A 287 -1.91 -11.28 1.29
CA ARG A 287 -1.09 -10.91 0.14
C ARG A 287 -0.27 -12.08 -0.40
N TYR A 288 0.23 -12.95 0.45
CA TYR A 288 0.94 -14.15 0.00
C TYR A 288 -0.02 -15.14 -0.68
N ILE A 289 -1.24 -15.29 -0.18
CA ILE A 289 -2.34 -16.05 -0.81
C ILE A 289 -2.65 -15.45 -2.18
N ALA A 290 -2.83 -14.14 -2.28
CA ALA A 290 -3.07 -13.46 -3.56
C ALA A 290 -1.91 -13.66 -4.56
N ASN A 291 -0.66 -13.58 -4.11
CA ASN A 291 0.51 -13.87 -4.95
C ASN A 291 0.52 -15.33 -5.39
N TYR A 292 0.23 -16.28 -4.49
CA TYR A 292 0.19 -17.69 -4.82
C TYR A 292 -0.91 -18.01 -5.84
N LEU A 293 -2.12 -17.46 -5.68
CA LEU A 293 -3.19 -17.57 -6.66
C LEU A 293 -2.76 -17.03 -8.03
N THR A 294 -2.03 -15.90 -8.03
CA THR A 294 -1.47 -15.32 -9.26
C THR A 294 -0.47 -16.28 -9.91
N ILE A 295 0.43 -16.86 -9.13
CA ILE A 295 1.44 -17.84 -9.59
C ILE A 295 0.73 -19.08 -10.15
N ALA A 296 -0.22 -19.66 -9.40
CA ALA A 296 -0.98 -20.84 -9.81
C ALA A 296 -1.78 -20.61 -11.11
N SER A 297 -2.15 -19.36 -11.41
CA SER A 297 -2.83 -19.02 -12.67
C SER A 297 -1.93 -18.99 -13.91
N LEU A 298 -0.60 -18.97 -13.73
CA LEU A 298 0.35 -18.92 -14.85
C LEU A 298 0.26 -20.19 -15.68
N SER A 299 0.30 -20.06 -17.01
CA SER A 299 0.20 -21.23 -17.90
C SER A 299 1.47 -22.08 -18.01
N ASP A 300 2.63 -21.54 -17.63
CA ASP A 300 3.94 -22.21 -17.76
C ASP A 300 4.45 -22.68 -16.38
N GLN A 301 4.60 -24.01 -16.23
CA GLN A 301 5.07 -24.65 -15.01
C GLN A 301 6.46 -24.18 -14.58
N LYS A 302 7.37 -23.91 -15.53
CA LYS A 302 8.73 -23.44 -15.19
C LYS A 302 8.69 -22.03 -14.58
N ASN A 303 7.78 -21.19 -15.07
CA ASN A 303 7.55 -19.86 -14.50
C ASN A 303 6.87 -19.97 -13.13
N GLN A 304 5.96 -20.93 -12.93
CA GLN A 304 5.35 -21.18 -11.62
C GLN A 304 6.39 -21.51 -10.56
N GLU A 305 7.30 -22.46 -10.83
CA GLU A 305 8.37 -22.85 -9.90
C GLU A 305 9.27 -21.66 -9.56
N THR A 306 9.70 -20.91 -10.57
CA THR A 306 10.56 -19.73 -10.40
C THR A 306 9.88 -18.65 -9.56
N GLU A 307 8.60 -18.36 -9.80
CA GLU A 307 7.85 -17.36 -9.03
C GLU A 307 7.49 -17.85 -7.61
N LEU A 308 7.31 -19.16 -7.43
CA LEU A 308 7.09 -19.76 -6.12
C LEU A 308 8.35 -19.62 -5.24
N ASP A 309 9.54 -19.83 -5.80
CA ASP A 309 10.80 -19.58 -5.10
C ASP A 309 10.96 -18.10 -4.73
N LYS A 310 10.58 -17.19 -5.63
CA LYS A 310 10.55 -15.75 -5.32
C LYS A 310 9.57 -15.43 -4.19
N LEU A 311 8.39 -16.05 -4.16
CA LEU A 311 7.43 -15.89 -3.07
C LEU A 311 8.01 -16.40 -1.75
N LYS A 312 8.67 -17.57 -1.75
CA LYS A 312 9.33 -18.14 -0.56
C LYS A 312 10.41 -17.20 -0.02
N ASN A 313 11.27 -16.68 -0.90
CA ASN A 313 12.30 -15.69 -0.53
C ASN A 313 11.67 -14.41 0.01
N LYS A 314 10.59 -13.92 -0.61
CA LYS A 314 9.85 -12.76 -0.14
C LYS A 314 9.26 -12.96 1.25
N ILE A 315 8.69 -14.13 1.55
CA ILE A 315 8.18 -14.46 2.90
C ILE A 315 9.33 -14.38 3.91
N ALA A 316 10.48 -14.99 3.60
CA ALA A 316 11.66 -14.92 4.46
C ALA A 316 12.13 -13.47 4.69
N GLU A 317 12.18 -12.69 3.60
CA GLU A 317 12.60 -11.29 3.62
C GLU A 317 11.60 -10.32 4.26
N GLU A 318 10.33 -10.66 4.36
CA GLU A 318 9.35 -9.77 4.96
C GLU A 318 9.09 -10.16 6.42
N CYS A 319 9.07 -11.44 6.76
CA CYS A 319 8.74 -11.92 8.10
C CYS A 319 9.91 -11.82 9.09
N ILE A 320 11.16 -11.93 8.65
CA ILE A 320 12.33 -11.93 9.53
C ILE A 320 12.85 -10.50 9.71
N PRO A 321 12.93 -9.95 10.94
CA PRO A 321 13.53 -8.64 11.19
C PRO A 321 14.94 -8.50 10.56
N ALA A 322 15.24 -7.38 9.91
CA ALA A 322 16.54 -7.16 9.26
C ALA A 322 17.74 -7.32 10.22
N LYS A 323 17.58 -6.91 11.49
CA LYS A 323 18.59 -7.09 12.55
C LYS A 323 19.02 -8.55 12.75
N TRP A 324 18.14 -9.50 12.45
CA TRP A 324 18.44 -10.93 12.63
C TRP A 324 19.13 -11.56 11.42
N ARG A 325 19.26 -10.83 10.32
CA ARG A 325 19.96 -11.28 9.11
C ARG A 325 21.42 -10.80 9.05
N MET A 326 21.81 -9.85 9.89
CA MET A 326 23.08 -9.13 9.79
C MET A 326 24.11 -9.49 10.87
N ASP A 327 23.72 -10.23 11.91
CA ASP A 327 24.64 -10.65 12.97
C ASP A 327 25.11 -12.10 12.73
N GLU A 328 26.23 -12.25 12.02
CA GLU A 328 26.99 -13.52 11.96
C GLU A 328 27.84 -13.75 13.23
N ASN A 329 28.12 -12.69 13.99
CA ASN A 329 29.06 -12.72 15.12
C ASN A 329 28.40 -12.87 16.50
N GLU A 330 27.13 -12.55 16.65
CA GLU A 330 26.35 -12.96 17.81
C GLU A 330 25.57 -14.21 17.41
N LYS A 331 25.91 -15.37 18.00
CA LYS A 331 25.00 -16.53 18.01
C LYS A 331 23.63 -16.01 18.47
N ASN A 332 22.71 -15.84 17.53
CA ASN A 332 21.38 -15.31 17.81
C ASN A 332 20.73 -16.26 18.82
N ALA A 333 20.70 -15.88 20.10
CA ALA A 333 20.17 -16.71 21.18
C ALA A 333 18.65 -16.99 21.02
N PHE A 334 18.02 -16.35 20.04
CA PHE A 334 16.57 -16.33 19.87
C PHE A 334 16.04 -17.34 18.84
N ALA A 335 16.76 -17.58 17.74
CA ALA A 335 16.36 -18.54 16.71
C ALA A 335 17.56 -18.92 15.83
N ASP A 336 17.68 -20.20 15.50
CA ASP A 336 18.63 -20.69 14.52
C ASP A 336 18.06 -20.66 13.10
N GLU A 337 18.92 -20.87 12.10
CA GLU A 337 18.54 -20.91 10.69
C GLU A 337 17.45 -21.96 10.40
N SER A 338 17.43 -23.06 11.16
CA SER A 338 16.45 -24.13 11.00
C SER A 338 15.05 -23.69 11.44
N SER A 339 14.93 -22.91 12.52
CA SER A 339 13.68 -22.31 12.98
C SER A 339 13.16 -21.27 11.98
N PHE A 340 14.02 -20.48 11.35
CA PHE A 340 13.60 -19.53 10.30
C PHE A 340 13.08 -20.25 9.06
N LYS A 341 13.81 -21.27 8.60
CA LYS A 341 13.39 -22.08 7.45
C LYS A 341 12.04 -22.74 7.72
N LEU A 342 11.88 -23.32 8.91
CA LEU A 342 10.63 -23.92 9.34
C LEU A 342 9.48 -22.91 9.38
N LEU A 343 9.70 -21.69 9.91
CA LEU A 343 8.68 -20.64 9.91
C LEU A 343 8.20 -20.31 8.49
N VAL A 344 9.13 -20.17 7.53
CA VAL A 344 8.81 -19.87 6.13
C VAL A 344 8.02 -21.02 5.49
N GLU A 345 8.42 -22.27 5.75
CA GLU A 345 7.73 -23.46 5.26
C GLU A 345 6.30 -23.57 5.83
N ILE A 346 6.12 -23.24 7.12
CA ILE A 346 4.81 -23.18 7.75
C ILE A 346 3.93 -22.14 7.06
N ILE A 347 4.42 -20.89 6.94
CA ILE A 347 3.67 -19.81 6.29
C ILE A 347 3.30 -20.19 4.85
N LEU A 348 4.23 -20.78 4.10
CA LEU A 348 3.98 -21.20 2.72
C LEU A 348 2.93 -22.32 2.65
N SER A 349 2.99 -23.31 3.54
CA SER A 349 1.99 -24.40 3.59
C SER A 349 0.59 -23.88 3.87
N ILE A 350 0.47 -22.91 4.78
CA ILE A 350 -0.81 -22.24 5.08
C ILE A 350 -1.32 -21.48 3.86
N VAL A 351 -0.44 -20.71 3.22
CA VAL A 351 -0.76 -19.95 2.00
C VAL A 351 -1.28 -20.86 0.90
N GLN A 352 -0.62 -22.00 0.67
CA GLN A 352 -1.01 -22.99 -0.33
C GLN A 352 -2.37 -23.63 -0.01
N SER A 353 -2.59 -24.06 1.24
CA SER A 353 -3.84 -24.70 1.66
C SER A 353 -5.02 -23.76 1.53
N VAL A 354 -4.89 -22.52 2.01
CA VAL A 354 -5.97 -21.51 1.94
C VAL A 354 -6.21 -21.10 0.49
N ALA A 355 -5.17 -20.97 -0.33
CA ALA A 355 -5.34 -20.69 -1.75
C ALA A 355 -6.06 -21.82 -2.50
N SER A 356 -5.83 -23.08 -2.14
CA SER A 356 -6.58 -24.22 -2.67
C SER A 356 -8.06 -24.11 -2.30
N GLU A 357 -8.36 -23.88 -1.01
CA GLU A 357 -9.73 -23.69 -0.53
C GLU A 357 -10.43 -22.53 -1.27
N TYR A 358 -9.72 -21.43 -1.51
CA TYR A 358 -10.27 -20.30 -2.27
C TYR A 358 -10.48 -20.64 -3.75
N THR A 359 -9.55 -21.37 -4.35
CA THR A 359 -9.68 -21.83 -5.74
C THR A 359 -10.93 -22.69 -5.90
N ASP A 360 -11.16 -23.62 -4.99
CA ASP A 360 -12.33 -24.52 -5.00
C ASP A 360 -13.62 -23.75 -4.74
N TYR A 361 -13.64 -22.92 -3.68
CA TYR A 361 -14.83 -22.21 -3.24
C TYR A 361 -15.29 -21.14 -4.23
N PHE A 362 -14.34 -20.40 -4.81
CA PHE A 362 -14.61 -19.30 -5.74
C PHE A 362 -14.44 -19.68 -7.23
N GLN A 363 -14.14 -20.95 -7.52
CA GLN A 363 -13.96 -21.49 -8.87
C GLN A 363 -12.91 -20.69 -9.69
N LEU A 364 -11.75 -20.45 -9.07
CA LEU A 364 -10.72 -19.57 -9.65
C LEU A 364 -9.95 -20.20 -10.82
N GLU A 365 -10.09 -21.50 -11.07
CA GLU A 365 -9.34 -22.24 -12.11
C GLU A 365 -9.63 -21.74 -13.54
N GLU A 366 -10.77 -21.09 -13.76
CA GLU A 366 -11.13 -20.50 -15.07
C GLU A 366 -10.30 -19.24 -15.43
N HIS A 367 -9.51 -18.73 -14.49
CA HIS A 367 -8.83 -17.45 -14.58
C HIS A 367 -7.33 -17.58 -14.92
N ARG A 368 -6.99 -18.15 -16.08
CA ARG A 368 -5.59 -18.23 -16.55
C ARG A 368 -4.93 -16.85 -16.71
N ASN A 369 -3.64 -16.77 -16.41
CA ASN A 369 -2.80 -15.57 -16.48
C ASN A 369 -3.45 -14.35 -15.81
N THR A 370 -3.96 -14.53 -14.60
CA THR A 370 -4.71 -13.52 -13.86
C THR A 370 -3.95 -13.14 -12.60
N SER A 371 -3.81 -11.85 -12.34
CA SER A 371 -3.32 -11.35 -11.06
C SER A 371 -4.47 -11.26 -10.06
N PHE A 372 -4.21 -11.58 -8.80
CA PHE A 372 -5.21 -11.53 -7.74
C PHE A 372 -4.83 -10.50 -6.68
N ARG A 373 -5.83 -9.86 -6.07
CA ARG A 373 -5.71 -9.08 -4.84
C ARG A 373 -6.75 -9.56 -3.84
N ILE A 374 -6.37 -9.63 -2.57
CA ILE A 374 -7.30 -9.89 -1.48
C ILE A 374 -7.41 -8.61 -0.65
N LEU A 375 -8.65 -8.21 -0.37
CA LEU A 375 -8.99 -7.06 0.44
C LEU A 375 -9.82 -7.47 1.63
N SER A 376 -9.32 -7.16 2.82
CA SER A 376 -10.02 -7.45 4.07
C SER A 376 -10.78 -6.24 4.59
N TYR A 377 -11.99 -6.51 5.08
CA TYR A 377 -12.94 -5.60 5.68
C TYR A 377 -13.41 -6.17 7.02
N GLU A 378 -14.05 -5.34 7.86
CA GLU A 378 -14.51 -5.77 9.20
C GLU A 378 -15.48 -6.96 9.20
N GLU A 379 -16.13 -7.28 8.08
CA GLU A 379 -17.12 -8.37 7.98
C GLU A 379 -16.67 -9.52 7.07
N GLY A 380 -15.50 -9.44 6.45
CA GLY A 380 -15.02 -10.47 5.52
C GLY A 380 -13.92 -9.98 4.60
N PHE A 381 -13.84 -10.55 3.40
CA PHE A 381 -12.85 -10.16 2.40
C PHE A 381 -13.44 -10.23 1.00
N THR A 382 -12.71 -9.67 0.04
CA THR A 382 -13.02 -9.76 -1.38
C THR A 382 -11.77 -10.20 -2.12
N ILE A 383 -11.93 -11.16 -3.03
CA ILE A 383 -10.90 -11.51 -4.01
C ILE A 383 -11.21 -10.76 -5.30
N GLU A 384 -10.24 -9.97 -5.73
CA GLU A 384 -10.30 -9.25 -7.00
C GLU A 384 -9.36 -9.93 -8.00
N ALA A 385 -9.91 -10.26 -9.17
CA ALA A 385 -9.17 -10.87 -10.26
C ALA A 385 -8.90 -9.84 -11.36
N PHE A 386 -7.69 -9.86 -11.89
CA PHE A 386 -7.14 -8.87 -12.81
C PHE A 386 -6.46 -9.55 -14.00
N LYS A 387 -7.03 -9.44 -15.20
CA LYS A 387 -6.35 -9.92 -16.41
C LYS A 387 -5.47 -8.82 -17.00
N PRO A 388 -4.19 -9.10 -17.34
CA PRO A 388 -3.38 -8.20 -18.14
C PRO A 388 -4.03 -8.08 -19.53
N LEU A 389 -4.03 -6.86 -20.10
CA LEU A 389 -4.37 -6.69 -21.52
C LEU A 389 -3.40 -7.52 -22.37
N SER A 390 -3.91 -8.19 -23.39
CA SER A 390 -3.05 -8.79 -24.41
C SER A 390 -2.15 -7.69 -24.98
N THR A 391 -0.85 -7.97 -25.07
CA THR A 391 0.14 -7.07 -25.65
C THR A 391 -0.03 -6.86 -27.15
N ASP A 392 -1.02 -7.48 -27.78
CA ASP A 392 -1.21 -7.52 -29.24
C ASP A 392 -1.77 -6.23 -29.86
N GLY A 393 -1.95 -5.15 -29.08
CA GLY A 393 -2.57 -3.91 -29.57
C GLY A 393 -1.86 -2.60 -29.29
N LEU A 394 -0.65 -2.59 -28.71
CA LEU A 394 0.01 -1.36 -28.26
C LEU A 394 1.44 -1.25 -28.81
N LYS A 395 1.55 -0.80 -30.06
CA LYS A 395 2.74 -0.10 -30.58
C LYS A 395 2.70 1.37 -30.23
#